data_AF-X6LPA3-F1
#
_entry.id   AF-X6LPA3-F1
#
_cell.length_a   1.000
_cell.length_b   1.000
_cell.length_c   1.000
_cell.angle_alpha   90.00
_cell.angle_beta   90.00
_cell.angle_gamma   90.00
#
_symmetry.space_group_name_H-M   'P 1'
#
loop_
_entity.id
_entity.type
_entity.pdbx_description
1 polymer ?
#
loop_
_entity_poly.entity_id
_entity_poly.type
_entity_poly.pdbx_seq_one_letter_code
_entity_poly.pdbx_strand_id
1 'polypeptide(L)' 'MIHRLMMKVFYQLIARWKRLGANVIYASFNSIIIETKKFTYKNSSAYIHHCIETICKQPLFEYLTLKVGNVWDCLLWY' A
#
# COMPACT_ATOMS: atom_id res chain seq x y z
N MET A 1 13.73 -6.01 20.51
CA MET A 1 12.29 -5.86 20.83
C MET A 1 11.53 -5.05 19.78
N ILE A 2 12.06 -3.89 19.34
CA ILE A 2 11.42 -2.99 18.36
C ILE A 2 11.18 -3.64 16.98
N HIS A 3 12.13 -4.44 16.49
CA HIS A 3 12.01 -5.12 15.19
C HIS A 3 10.76 -6.01 15.08
N ARG A 4 10.41 -6.73 16.15
CA ARG A 4 9.19 -7.57 16.20
C ARG A 4 7.91 -6.75 16.15
N LEU A 5 7.89 -5.59 16.82
CA LEU A 5 6.73 -4.69 16.79
C LEU A 5 6.57 -4.06 15.41
N MET A 6 7.67 -3.61 14.80
CA MET A 6 7.70 -3.05 13.45
C MET A 6 7.19 -4.07 12.42
N MET A 7 7.62 -5.34 12.52
CA MET A 7 7.11 -6.41 11.68
C MET A 7 5.60 -6.64 11.86
N LYS A 8 5.09 -6.63 13.09
CA LYS A 8 3.65 -6.76 13.35
C LYS A 8 2.84 -5.63 12.70
N VAL A 9 3.29 -4.38 12.85
CA VAL A 9 2.64 -3.21 12.24
C VAL A 9 2.70 -3.30 10.72
N PHE A 10 3.82 -3.75 10.16
CA PHE A 10 3.97 -3.96 8.72
C PHE A 10 3.03 -5.05 8.17
N TYR A 11 2.90 -6.18 8.86
CA TYR A 11 1.93 -7.20 8.47
C TYR A 11 0.48 -6.70 8.56
N GLN A 12 0.17 -5.89 9.56
CA GLN A 12 -1.15 -5.25 9.67
C GLN A 12 -1.40 -4.28 8.51
N LEU A 13 -0.39 -3.51 8.10
CA LEU A 13 -0.46 -2.64 6.92
C LEU A 13 -0.77 -3.44 5.65
N ILE A 14 -0.03 -4.53 5.40
CA ILE A 14 -0.26 -5.43 4.25
C ILE A 14 -1.68 -6.02 4.29
N ALA A 15 -2.14 -6.46 5.46
CA ALA A 15 -3.49 -7.00 5.62
C ALA A 15 -4.57 -5.97 5.28
N ARG A 16 -4.36 -4.68 5.58
CA ARG A 16 -5.28 -3.61 5.19
C ARG A 16 -5.32 -3.40 3.68
N TRP A 17 -4.16 -3.41 3.01
CA TRP A 17 -4.09 -3.35 1.55
C TRP A 17 -4.87 -4.48 0.89
N LYS A 18 -4.67 -5.72 1.36
CA LYS A 18 -5.42 -6.88 0.87
C LYS A 18 -6.92 -6.74 1.11
N ARG A 19 -7.34 -6.23 2.27
CA ARG A 19 -8.76 -5.99 2.60
C ARG A 19 -9.42 -4.95 1.70
N LEU A 20 -8.66 -3.97 1.21
CA LEU A 20 -9.16 -2.95 0.27
C LEU A 20 -9.30 -3.50 -1.16
N GLY A 21 -8.91 -4.75 -1.41
CA GLY A 21 -8.96 -5.41 -2.72
C GLY A 21 -7.73 -5.17 -3.58
N ALA A 22 -6.66 -4.58 -3.02
CA ALA A 22 -5.38 -4.42 -3.70
C ALA A 22 -4.58 -5.72 -3.60
N ASN A 23 -4.02 -6.16 -4.73
CA ASN A 23 -3.12 -7.31 -4.76
C ASN A 23 -1.68 -6.81 -4.52
N VAL A 24 -1.00 -7.37 -3.52
CA VAL A 24 0.35 -6.92 -3.12
C VAL A 24 1.38 -7.82 -3.79
N ILE A 25 2.08 -7.30 -4.80
CA ILE A 25 3.11 -8.02 -5.56
C ILE A 25 4.40 -8.06 -4.75
N TYR A 26 4.79 -6.91 -4.20
CA TYR A 26 6.01 -6.76 -3.42
C TYR A 26 5.74 -5.84 -2.23
N ALA A 27 6.32 -6.19 -1.09
CA ALA A 27 6.27 -5.34 0.08
C ALA A 27 7.59 -5.44 0.86
N SER A 28 8.22 -4.30 1.03
CA SER A 28 9.35 -4.06 1.94
C SER A 28 9.04 -2.86 2.83
N PHE A 29 9.82 -2.65 3.88
CA PHE A 29 9.64 -1.50 4.78
C PHE A 29 9.80 -0.15 4.09
N ASN A 30 10.55 -0.10 2.98
CA ASN A 30 10.78 1.12 2.22
C ASN A 30 9.79 1.32 1.08
N SER A 31 9.29 0.23 0.48
CA SER A 31 8.53 0.28 -0.76
C SER A 31 7.48 -0.83 -0.81
N ILE A 32 6.27 -0.50 -1.23
CA ILE A 32 5.18 -1.44 -1.45
C ILE A 32 4.69 -1.27 -2.88
N ILE A 33 4.55 -2.37 -3.60
CA ILE A 33 4.04 -2.42 -4.96
C ILE A 33 2.75 -3.21 -4.95
N ILE A 34 1.71 -2.55 -5.44
CA ILE A 34 0.37 -3.10 -5.52
C ILE A 34 -0.09 -3.08 -6.98
N GLU A 35 -0.83 -4.12 -7.33
CA GLU A 35 -1.60 -4.19 -8.56
C GLU A 35 -2.99 -3.62 -8.28
N THR A 36 -3.33 -2.54 -8.99
CA THR A 36 -4.71 -2.07 -9.08
C THR A 36 -5.36 -2.71 -10.29
N LYS A 37 -6.47 -3.46 -10.12
CA LYS A 37 -7.25 -4.03 -11.24
C LYS A 37 -8.04 -2.96 -12.04
N LYS A 38 -7.51 -1.74 -12.16
CA LYS A 38 -8.15 -0.59 -12.81
C LYS A 38 -7.35 -0.23 -14.06
N PHE A 39 -8.03 -0.11 -15.19
CA PHE A 39 -7.43 0.08 -16.52
C PHE A 39 -7.06 1.53 -16.86
N THR A 40 -7.43 2.51 -16.04
CA THR A 40 -7.20 3.93 -16.33
C THR A 40 -6.36 4.56 -15.23
N TYR A 41 -5.30 5.27 -15.60
CA TYR A 41 -4.42 6.02 -14.69
C TYR A 41 -5.19 6.90 -13.70
N LYS A 42 -6.22 7.61 -14.18
CA LYS A 42 -7.05 8.47 -13.33
C LYS A 42 -7.79 7.69 -12.25
N ASN A 43 -8.33 6.52 -12.60
CA ASN A 43 -9.06 5.67 -11.66
C ASN A 43 -8.12 4.94 -10.70
N SER A 44 -6.94 4.51 -11.17
CA SER A 44 -5.94 3.89 -10.30
C SER A 44 -5.37 4.90 -9.31
N SER A 45 -5.03 6.11 -9.76
CA SER A 45 -4.57 7.20 -8.89
C SER A 45 -5.62 7.55 -7.82
N ALA A 46 -6.88 7.79 -8.21
CA ALA A 46 -7.95 8.08 -7.25
C ALA A 46 -8.17 6.94 -6.24
N TYR A 47 -8.11 5.69 -6.69
CA TYR A 47 -8.21 4.52 -5.80
C TYR A 47 -7.04 4.46 -4.81
N ILE A 48 -5.81 4.67 -5.28
CA ILE A 48 -4.61 4.67 -4.42
C ILE A 48 -4.69 5.78 -3.38
N HIS A 49 -5.04 7.00 -3.78
CA HIS A 49 -5.22 8.11 -2.85
C HIS A 49 -6.27 7.81 -1.77
N HIS A 50 -7.43 7.28 -2.17
CA HIS A 50 -8.46 6.86 -1.23
C HIS A 50 -7.99 5.76 -0.26
N CYS A 51 -7.23 4.78 -0.76
CA CYS A 51 -6.64 3.74 0.08
C CYS A 51 -5.67 4.32 1.11
N ILE A 52 -4.78 5.23 0.68
CA ILE A 52 -3.82 5.90 1.57
C ILE A 52 -4.55 6.67 2.66
N GLU A 53 -5.54 7.50 2.30
CA GLU A 53 -6.35 8.25 3.26
C GLU A 53 -7.06 7.32 4.27
N THR A 54 -7.63 6.22 3.79
CA THR A 54 -8.33 5.25 4.63
C THR A 54 -7.38 4.56 5.61
N ILE A 55 -6.13 4.29 5.19
CA ILE A 55 -5.11 3.70 6.05
C ILE A 55 -4.62 4.71 7.08
N CYS A 56 -4.29 5.95 6.67
CA CYS A 56 -3.83 7.01 7.55
C CYS A 56 -4.89 7.47 8.57
N LYS A 57 -6.19 7.32 8.27
CA LYS A 57 -7.29 7.56 9.22
C LYS A 57 -7.28 6.60 10.41
N GLN A 58 -6.53 5.49 10.36
CA GLN A 58 -6.43 4.59 11.51
C GLN A 58 -5.38 5.13 12.49
N PRO A 59 -5.69 5.18 13.80
CA PRO A 59 -4.76 5.74 14.81
C PRO A 59 -3.41 5.01 14.86
N LEU A 60 -3.37 3.74 14.43
CA LEU A 60 -2.13 2.97 14.33
C LEU A 60 -1.17 3.49 13.25
N PHE A 61 -1.70 4.11 12.18
CA PHE A 61 -0.94 4.57 11.02
C PHE A 61 -1.01 6.09 10.84
N GLU A 62 -1.49 6.82 11.84
CA GLU A 62 -1.65 8.28 11.79
C GLU A 62 -0.32 9.00 11.50
N TYR A 63 0.77 8.50 12.07
CA TYR A 63 2.12 9.02 11.85
C TYR A 63 2.81 8.45 10.59
N LEU A 64 2.17 7.51 9.89
CA LEU A 64 2.75 6.89 8.70
C LEU A 64 2.42 7.74 7.47
N THR A 65 3.45 8.28 6.82
CA THR A 65 3.29 8.99 5.55
C THR A 65 3.55 8.04 4.38
N LEU A 66 2.49 7.67 3.67
CA LEU A 66 2.59 6.91 2.43
C LEU A 66 2.53 7.88 1.25
N LYS A 67 3.52 7.79 0.35
CA LYS A 67 3.54 8.58 -0.89
C LYS A 67 3.39 7.64 -2.08
N VAL A 68 2.60 8.08 -3.06
CA VAL A 68 2.55 7.41 -4.36
C VAL A 68 3.87 7.71 -5.06
N GLY A 69 4.61 6.66 -5.42
CA GLY A 69 5.84 6.77 -6.19
C GLY A 69 5.53 6.81 -7.68
N ASN A 70 5.72 5.68 -8.35
CA ASN A 70 5.46 5.52 -9.77
C ASN A 70 4.21 4.66 -10.00
N VAL A 71 3.54 4.90 -11.11
CA VAL A 71 2.44 4.06 -11.62
C VAL A 71 2.92 3.45 -12.93
N TRP A 72 2.73 2.15 -13.09
CA TRP A 72 3.17 1.40 -14.26
C TRP A 72 1.95 0.78 -14.94
N ASP A 73 1.90 0.87 -16.27
CA ASP A 73 0.89 0.15 -17.07
C ASP A 73 1.25 -1.34 -17.20
N CYS A 74 2.54 -1.66 -17.19
CA CYS A 74 3.07 -3.02 -17.18
C CYS A 74 4.27 -3.09 -16.23
N LEU A 75 4.28 -4.10 -15.37
CA LEU A 75 5.37 -4.37 -14.44
C LEU A 75 5.90 -5.78 -14.71
N LEU A 76 7.17 -5.87 -15.08
CA LEU A 76 7.88 -7.14 -15.18
C LEU A 76 8.76 -7.31 -13.94
N TRP A 77 8.61 -8.44 -13.25
CA TRP A 77 9.30 -8.74 -12.00
C TRP A 77 9.99 -10.10 -12.15
N TYR A 78 11.26 -10.20 -11.73
CA TYR A 78 12.08 -11.43 -11.71
C TYR A 78 12.44 -11.79 -10.27
#